data_AF-A0A2W7UBM0-F1
#
_entry.id   AF-A0A2W7UBM0-F1
#
_cell.length_a   1.000
_cell.length_b   1.000
_cell.length_c   1.000
_cell.angle_alpha   90.00
_cell.angle_beta   90.00
_cell.angle_gamma   90.00
#
_symmetry.space_group_name_H-M   'P 1'
#
loop_
_entity.id
_entity.type
_entity.pdbx_description
1 polymer ?
#
loop_
_entity_poly.entity_id
_entity_poly.type
_entity_poly.pdbx_seq_one_letter_code
_entity_poly.pdbx_strand_id
1 'polypeptide(L)'
;MKNKKIKYLLSIVSMVLLVLGVFSSCSDDSADSGSGTLAITSVAKAEEGDLVPVTQGDPKNYYIIRGSGFTTVEKIYFNDFDTYFNPTMVTDTEIFVLIDEKTPYADATSKLKIVTKLGTIVYDFVIAPPSPSFGSFNPINAAEGDVITIYGNYFLDPIVKVGTETVPVISSTLTEIKVKLPAGADKKYISVTNISGTATSTYAVGTALFDDVAYYGFTFPAWNNHTYESEASEQGLIHIKKKMAAWDNMQGDWSWYDQIADYKGIRLSVKADSPGTLKLCFNGDWSERNMMTVTTGWNTFEFTWAELGNADHVQNITFQNMSKNAAGDGVENTFHIDNIGFVLK
;
A
#
# COMPACT_ATOMS: atom_id res chain seq x y z
N MET A 1 -78.60 -25.50 65.98
CA MET A 1 -77.84 -26.43 65.12
C MET A 1 -76.66 -25.70 64.51
N LYS A 2 -75.51 -26.39 64.42
CA LYS A 2 -74.20 -25.95 63.93
C LYS A 2 -74.19 -25.60 62.43
N ASN A 3 -73.35 -24.63 62.04
CA ASN A 3 -72.53 -24.48 60.80
C ASN A 3 -73.24 -24.55 59.42
N LYS A 4 -72.98 -23.67 58.45
CA LYS A 4 -71.68 -23.40 57.79
C LYS A 4 -71.62 -22.02 57.12
N LYS A 5 -70.40 -21.47 57.07
CA LYS A 5 -69.98 -20.21 56.42
C LYS A 5 -70.07 -20.31 54.89
N ILE A 6 -70.75 -19.36 54.23
CA ILE A 6 -70.61 -19.08 52.78
C ILE A 6 -69.48 -18.05 52.63
N LYS A 7 -68.33 -18.49 52.11
CA LYS A 7 -67.10 -17.69 51.99
C LYS A 7 -66.80 -17.20 50.56
N TYR A 8 -67.75 -17.30 49.63
CA TYR A 8 -67.49 -17.04 48.20
C TYR A 8 -68.65 -16.35 47.47
N LEU A 9 -69.26 -15.32 48.08
CA LEU A 9 -70.30 -14.52 47.41
C LEU A 9 -69.89 -13.07 47.11
N LEU A 10 -68.66 -12.67 47.47
CA LEU A 10 -68.16 -11.30 47.24
C LEU A 10 -67.18 -11.17 46.07
N SER A 11 -66.90 -12.26 45.33
CA SER A 11 -65.84 -12.29 44.31
C SER A 11 -66.34 -12.26 42.86
N ILE A 12 -67.66 -12.20 42.60
CA ILE A 12 -68.21 -12.25 41.23
C ILE A 12 -68.82 -10.91 40.79
N VAL A 13 -69.08 -9.98 41.71
CA VAL A 13 -69.65 -8.65 41.38
C VAL A 13 -68.57 -7.66 40.90
N SER A 14 -67.29 -7.95 41.09
CA SER A 14 -66.18 -7.09 40.64
C SER A 14 -65.69 -7.38 39.20
N MET A 15 -66.23 -8.41 38.53
CA MET A 15 -65.73 -8.88 37.23
C MET A 15 -66.74 -8.73 36.08
N VAL A 16 -67.78 -7.89 36.25
CA VAL A 16 -68.81 -7.65 35.22
C VAL A 16 -68.98 -6.15 34.87
N LEU A 17 -68.34 -5.23 35.61
CA LEU A 17 -68.42 -3.78 35.32
C LEU A 17 -67.30 -3.23 34.42
N LEU A 18 -66.39 -4.06 33.91
CA LEU A 18 -65.18 -3.60 33.20
C LEU A 18 -65.22 -3.74 31.66
N VAL A 19 -66.39 -3.92 31.05
CA VAL A 19 -66.51 -4.24 29.60
C VAL A 19 -67.31 -3.20 28.78
N LEU A 20 -67.76 -2.08 29.36
CA LEU A 20 -68.50 -1.06 28.60
C LEU A 20 -67.96 0.35 28.89
N GLY A 21 -66.96 0.75 28.12
CA GLY A 21 -66.40 2.09 28.15
C GLY A 21 -65.34 2.29 27.08
N VAL A 22 -65.69 2.09 25.81
CA VAL A 22 -64.88 2.59 24.70
C VAL A 22 -65.29 4.03 24.36
N PHE A 23 -64.24 4.84 24.17
CA PHE A 23 -64.11 6.10 23.43
C PHE A 23 -64.10 7.44 24.18
N SER A 24 -62.87 7.98 24.23
CA SER A 24 -62.44 9.35 23.96
C SER A 24 -62.37 10.36 25.11
N SER A 25 -61.14 10.76 25.45
CA SER A 25 -60.70 12.17 25.47
C SER A 25 -59.20 12.25 25.77
N CYS A 26 -58.48 13.09 25.00
CA CYS A 26 -57.04 13.34 25.03
C CYS A 26 -56.40 13.36 26.42
N SER A 27 -55.32 12.61 26.59
CA SER A 27 -54.14 13.15 27.27
C SER A 27 -53.32 13.86 26.19
N ASP A 28 -53.00 15.14 26.42
CA ASP A 28 -51.91 15.82 25.74
C ASP A 28 -50.58 15.17 26.15
N ASP A 29 -50.37 13.93 25.71
CA ASP A 29 -49.01 13.41 25.65
C ASP A 29 -48.45 13.96 24.36
N SER A 30 -47.95 15.20 24.51
CA SER A 30 -47.07 15.85 23.56
C SER A 30 -46.20 14.77 22.97
N ALA A 31 -46.29 14.58 21.65
CA ALA A 31 -45.25 13.88 20.94
C ALA A 31 -43.94 14.48 21.45
N ASP A 32 -43.17 13.70 22.20
CA ASP A 32 -41.79 14.04 22.48
C ASP A 32 -41.11 13.95 21.12
N SER A 33 -41.27 15.02 20.35
CA SER A 33 -40.48 15.35 19.20
C SER A 33 -39.09 15.49 19.77
N GLY A 34 -38.39 14.34 19.84
CA GLY A 34 -37.18 14.15 20.61
C GLY A 34 -36.34 15.40 20.59
N SER A 35 -36.42 16.16 21.67
CA SER A 35 -35.60 17.35 21.90
C SER A 35 -34.17 16.93 22.27
N GLY A 36 -33.73 15.78 21.74
CA GLY A 36 -32.36 15.33 21.82
C GLY A 36 -31.52 16.29 21.01
N THR A 37 -30.63 17.02 21.67
CA THR A 37 -29.61 17.81 21.00
C THR A 37 -28.86 16.89 20.02
N LEU A 38 -28.81 17.26 18.74
CA LEU A 38 -28.04 16.52 17.76
C LEU A 38 -26.56 16.62 18.11
N ALA A 39 -25.92 15.50 18.41
CA ALA A 39 -24.53 15.46 18.85
C ALA A 39 -23.86 14.14 18.47
N ILE A 40 -22.55 14.19 18.21
CA ILE A 40 -21.69 13.00 18.08
C ILE A 40 -20.80 12.97 19.33
N THR A 41 -20.87 11.89 20.09
CA THR A 41 -20.05 11.69 21.30
C THR A 41 -18.76 10.93 21.02
N SER A 42 -18.80 9.95 20.12
CA SER A 42 -17.62 9.18 19.72
C SER A 42 -17.86 8.42 18.43
N VAL A 43 -16.79 8.10 17.71
CA VAL A 43 -16.80 7.12 16.62
C VAL A 43 -15.88 5.96 17.03
N ALA A 44 -16.29 4.72 16.80
CA ALA A 44 -15.46 3.54 17.07
C ALA A 44 -15.53 2.57 15.90
N LYS A 45 -14.46 1.80 15.66
CA LYS A 45 -14.49 0.71 14.66
C LYS A 45 -15.45 -0.37 15.13
N ALA A 46 -16.27 -0.91 14.22
CA ALA A 46 -17.23 -1.96 14.56
C ALA A 46 -16.52 -3.32 14.59
N GLU A 47 -16.00 -3.69 15.76
CA GLU A 47 -15.30 -4.96 15.99
C GLU A 47 -15.78 -5.63 17.28
N GLU A 48 -15.46 -6.92 17.45
CA GLU A 48 -15.86 -7.67 18.65
C GLU A 48 -15.03 -7.22 19.87
N GLY A 49 -15.72 -6.93 20.98
CA GLY A 49 -15.08 -6.55 22.25
C GLY A 49 -15.37 -5.11 22.67
N ASP A 50 -14.48 -4.57 23.50
CA ASP A 50 -14.59 -3.21 24.03
C ASP A 50 -14.26 -2.18 22.93
N LEU A 51 -15.25 -1.36 22.58
CA LEU A 51 -15.09 -0.37 21.52
C LEU A 51 -14.33 0.86 22.02
N VAL A 52 -13.16 1.09 21.43
CA VAL A 52 -12.31 2.25 21.73
C VAL A 52 -12.66 3.39 20.75
N PRO A 53 -12.92 4.62 21.25
CA PRO A 53 -13.11 5.78 20.39
C PRO A 53 -11.89 6.07 19.52
N VAL A 54 -12.13 6.40 18.26
CA VAL A 54 -11.14 6.76 17.26
C VAL A 54 -11.53 8.07 16.57
N THR A 55 -10.52 8.79 16.07
CA THR A 55 -10.68 10.01 15.25
C THR A 55 -10.23 9.79 13.81
N GLN A 56 -9.98 8.54 13.43
CA GLN A 56 -9.55 8.12 12.11
C GLN A 56 -10.31 6.86 11.70
N GLY A 57 -10.63 6.75 10.41
CA GLY A 57 -11.25 5.55 9.84
C GLY A 57 -10.62 5.08 8.54
N ASP A 58 -10.63 3.76 8.36
CA ASP A 58 -10.15 3.07 7.17
C ASP A 58 -11.34 2.80 6.22
N PRO A 59 -11.21 3.09 4.92
CA PRO A 59 -12.20 2.65 3.95
C PRO A 59 -12.43 1.13 4.00
N LYS A 60 -13.62 0.67 3.57
CA LYS A 60 -14.08 -0.74 3.62
C LYS A 60 -14.28 -1.32 5.01
N ASN A 61 -14.28 -0.51 6.06
CA ASN A 61 -14.52 -0.95 7.43
C ASN A 61 -15.80 -0.30 7.97
N TYR A 62 -16.53 -1.06 8.80
CA TYR A 62 -17.68 -0.54 9.52
C TYR A 62 -17.25 0.24 10.76
N TYR A 63 -17.95 1.33 11.02
CA TYR A 63 -17.80 2.17 12.20
C TYR A 63 -19.16 2.37 12.87
N ILE A 64 -19.13 2.50 14.18
CA ILE A 64 -20.28 2.86 15.01
C ILE A 64 -20.10 4.32 15.43
N ILE A 65 -20.99 5.18 14.95
CA ILE A 65 -21.08 6.58 15.36
C ILE A 65 -22.06 6.64 16.52
N ARG A 66 -21.60 7.10 17.69
CA ARG A 66 -22.41 7.24 18.90
C ARG A 66 -22.73 8.70 19.18
N GLY A 67 -23.91 8.95 19.72
CA GLY A 67 -24.41 10.30 19.93
C GLY A 67 -25.88 10.35 20.33
N SER A 68 -26.59 11.35 19.83
CA SER A 68 -28.03 11.56 20.07
C SER A 68 -28.69 12.28 18.89
N GLY A 69 -30.00 12.06 18.69
CA GLY A 69 -30.79 12.72 17.64
C GLY A 69 -30.64 12.11 16.25
N PHE A 70 -30.23 10.84 16.15
CA PHE A 70 -29.96 10.17 14.87
C PHE A 70 -31.17 9.51 14.20
N THR A 71 -32.34 9.47 14.87
CA THR A 71 -33.57 8.86 14.31
C THR A 71 -34.03 9.44 12.97
N THR A 72 -33.61 10.66 12.64
CA THR A 72 -34.02 11.37 11.41
C THR A 72 -32.86 11.62 10.45
N VAL A 73 -31.79 10.81 10.52
CA VAL A 73 -30.65 10.91 9.58
C VAL A 73 -31.12 10.74 8.14
N GLU A 74 -30.71 11.68 7.29
CA GLU A 74 -30.98 11.69 5.86
C GLU A 74 -29.70 11.43 5.06
N LYS A 75 -28.55 11.94 5.55
CA LYS A 75 -27.25 11.83 4.87
C LYS A 75 -26.10 11.70 5.87
N ILE A 76 -25.09 10.93 5.48
CA ILE A 76 -23.81 10.84 6.17
C ILE A 76 -22.71 11.12 5.14
N TYR A 77 -21.84 12.05 5.45
CA TYR A 77 -20.71 12.41 4.60
C TYR A 77 -19.41 12.18 5.34
N PHE A 78 -18.46 11.54 4.68
CA PHE A 78 -17.05 11.57 5.07
C PHE A 78 -16.30 12.36 4.02
N ASN A 79 -15.61 13.43 4.41
CA ASN A 79 -14.88 14.29 3.47
C ASN A 79 -15.75 14.79 2.29
N ASP A 80 -16.99 15.17 2.60
CA ASP A 80 -18.03 15.59 1.66
C ASP A 80 -18.49 14.54 0.64
N PHE A 81 -17.99 13.30 0.75
CA PHE A 81 -18.47 12.14 -0.01
C PHE A 81 -19.72 11.55 0.65
N ASP A 82 -20.84 11.55 -0.08
CA ASP A 82 -22.12 11.00 0.36
C ASP A 82 -22.02 9.48 0.50
N THR A 83 -22.04 9.01 1.75
CA THR A 83 -21.85 7.60 2.09
C THR A 83 -23.20 6.96 2.36
N TYR A 84 -23.45 5.83 1.69
CA TYR A 84 -24.63 5.04 1.96
C TYR A 84 -24.61 4.48 3.39
N PHE A 85 -25.75 4.52 4.05
CA PHE A 85 -26.00 3.84 5.31
C PHE A 85 -27.32 3.09 5.22
N ASN A 86 -27.46 1.99 5.96
CA ASN A 86 -28.72 1.27 6.06
C ASN A 86 -29.58 1.89 7.18
N PRO A 87 -30.75 2.49 6.88
CA PRO A 87 -31.61 3.09 7.90
C PRO A 87 -32.07 2.12 8.98
N THR A 88 -32.10 0.81 8.71
CA THR A 88 -32.46 -0.20 9.73
C THR A 88 -31.36 -0.44 10.77
N MET A 89 -30.16 0.09 10.54
CA MET A 89 -29.02 0.04 11.47
C MET A 89 -28.76 1.40 12.13
N VAL A 90 -29.78 2.26 12.15
CA VAL A 90 -29.76 3.56 12.82
C VAL A 90 -30.74 3.50 13.99
N THR A 91 -30.24 3.83 15.18
CA THR A 91 -31.04 4.11 16.37
C THR A 91 -30.94 5.60 16.68
N ASP A 92 -31.57 6.08 17.76
CA ASP A 92 -31.39 7.49 18.14
C ASP A 92 -29.96 7.82 18.60
N THR A 93 -29.23 6.82 19.09
CA THR A 93 -27.93 7.01 19.73
C THR A 93 -26.76 6.38 18.98
N GLU A 94 -27.03 5.49 18.02
CA GLU A 94 -26.00 4.75 17.29
C GLU A 94 -26.33 4.64 15.80
N ILE A 95 -25.32 4.87 14.95
CA ILE A 95 -25.37 4.62 13.50
C ILE A 95 -24.24 3.67 13.15
N PHE A 96 -24.57 2.55 12.52
CA PHE A 96 -23.59 1.70 11.86
C PHE A 96 -23.42 2.12 10.41
N VAL A 97 -22.20 2.47 10.02
CA VAL A 97 -21.90 2.94 8.67
C VAL A 97 -20.61 2.30 8.16
N LEU A 98 -20.60 1.92 6.89
CA LEU A 98 -19.41 1.49 6.17
C LEU A 98 -18.76 2.72 5.54
N ILE A 99 -17.48 2.96 5.79
CA ILE A 99 -16.74 3.99 5.04
C ILE A 99 -16.48 3.43 3.63
N ASP A 100 -17.00 4.09 2.61
CA ASP A 100 -16.88 3.63 1.22
C ASP A 100 -15.42 3.68 0.74
N GLU A 101 -15.03 2.75 -0.12
CA GLU A 101 -13.68 2.69 -0.69
C GLU A 101 -13.33 3.93 -1.54
N LYS A 102 -14.34 4.62 -2.06
CA LYS A 102 -14.20 5.83 -2.89
C LYS A 102 -14.14 7.11 -2.07
N THR A 103 -14.27 7.00 -0.74
CA THR A 103 -14.15 8.16 0.15
C THR A 103 -12.78 8.81 -0.05
N PRO A 104 -12.71 10.10 -0.45
CA PRO A 104 -11.46 10.79 -0.64
C PRO A 104 -10.69 10.91 0.68
N TYR A 105 -9.37 10.70 0.63
CA TYR A 105 -8.45 10.91 1.76
C TYR A 105 -7.44 12.04 1.49
N ALA A 106 -7.20 12.39 0.23
CA ALA A 106 -6.33 13.48 -0.18
C ALA A 106 -7.13 14.76 -0.45
N ASP A 107 -6.55 15.92 -0.15
CA ASP A 107 -7.17 17.25 -0.32
C ASP A 107 -8.58 17.33 0.29
N ALA A 108 -8.77 16.65 1.42
CA ALA A 108 -10.06 16.36 2.01
C ALA A 108 -10.35 17.19 3.27
N THR A 109 -11.63 17.38 3.60
CA THR A 109 -12.03 18.24 4.73
C THR A 109 -11.72 17.64 6.11
N SER A 110 -11.43 16.34 6.19
CA SER A 110 -11.22 15.58 7.43
C SER A 110 -12.40 15.71 8.40
N LYS A 111 -13.62 15.64 7.85
CA LYS A 111 -14.88 15.78 8.58
C LYS A 111 -15.82 14.61 8.33
N LEU A 112 -16.43 14.13 9.40
CA LEU A 112 -17.69 13.39 9.38
C LEU A 112 -18.84 14.39 9.56
N LYS A 113 -19.78 14.43 8.61
CA LYS A 113 -20.95 15.31 8.64
C LYS A 113 -22.21 14.48 8.55
N ILE A 114 -23.13 14.66 9.50
CA ILE A 114 -24.43 13.98 9.53
C ILE A 114 -25.51 15.03 9.37
N VAL A 115 -26.40 14.82 8.40
CA VAL A 115 -27.57 15.66 8.14
C VAL A 115 -28.81 14.90 8.59
N THR A 116 -29.60 15.55 9.42
CA THR A 116 -30.88 15.05 9.94
C THR A 116 -31.97 16.09 9.68
N LYS A 117 -33.24 15.72 9.91
CA LYS A 117 -34.35 16.68 9.89
C LYS A 117 -34.24 17.76 10.97
N LEU A 118 -33.51 17.48 12.05
CA LEU A 118 -33.29 18.42 13.16
C LEU A 118 -32.16 19.42 12.88
N GLY A 119 -31.27 19.09 11.93
CA GLY A 119 -30.11 19.91 11.57
C GLY A 119 -28.90 19.09 11.14
N THR A 120 -27.76 19.77 11.06
CA THR A 120 -26.48 19.19 10.63
C THR A 120 -25.47 19.24 11.76
N ILE A 121 -24.76 18.14 11.99
CA ILE A 121 -23.63 18.04 12.93
C ILE A 121 -22.36 17.70 12.14
N VAL A 122 -21.24 18.28 12.56
CA VAL A 122 -19.91 18.03 11.99
C VAL A 122 -18.99 17.57 13.11
N TYR A 123 -18.18 16.56 12.83
CA TYR A 123 -17.23 15.95 13.74
C TYR A 123 -15.88 15.78 13.05
N ASP A 124 -14.80 16.01 13.78
CA ASP A 124 -13.44 15.88 13.25
C ASP A 124 -13.09 14.41 13.13
N PHE A 125 -12.91 13.94 11.90
CA PHE A 125 -12.67 12.53 11.61
C PHE A 125 -11.85 12.39 10.32
N VAL A 126 -10.67 11.83 10.45
CA VAL A 126 -9.72 11.64 9.34
C VAL A 126 -10.04 10.34 8.60
N ILE A 127 -9.97 10.36 7.27
CA ILE A 127 -10.01 9.14 6.47
C ILE A 127 -8.58 8.77 6.10
N ALA A 128 -8.17 7.57 6.50
CA ALA A 128 -6.81 7.10 6.28
C ALA A 128 -6.58 6.76 4.80
N PRO A 129 -5.44 7.15 4.20
CA PRO A 129 -5.01 6.59 2.93
C PRO A 129 -4.68 5.10 3.10
N PRO A 130 -4.54 4.32 2.02
CA PRO A 130 -3.89 3.01 2.12
C PRO A 130 -2.44 3.14 2.65
N SER A 131 -1.89 2.06 3.20
CA SER A 131 -0.45 2.01 3.52
C SER A 131 0.36 2.30 2.24
N PRO A 132 1.47 3.04 2.35
CA PRO A 132 2.24 3.43 1.19
C PRO A 132 2.81 2.20 0.50
N SER A 133 3.02 2.30 -0.81
CA SER A 133 3.84 1.33 -1.55
C SER A 133 5.09 2.03 -2.05
N PHE A 134 6.26 1.44 -1.84
CA PHE A 134 7.51 1.93 -2.39
C PHE A 134 7.80 1.15 -3.68
N GLY A 135 7.92 1.86 -4.81
CA GLY A 135 8.30 1.28 -6.10
C GLY A 135 9.82 1.37 -6.30
N SER A 136 10.26 2.52 -6.79
CA SER A 136 11.65 2.79 -7.18
C SER A 136 12.10 4.15 -6.65
N PHE A 137 13.39 4.46 -6.80
CA PHE A 137 13.89 5.83 -6.61
C PHE A 137 15.08 6.10 -7.53
N ASN A 138 15.25 7.36 -7.93
CA ASN A 138 16.26 7.77 -8.91
C ASN A 138 16.86 9.15 -8.55
N PRO A 139 18.20 9.35 -8.64
CA PRO A 139 19.24 8.34 -8.86
C PRO A 139 19.50 7.46 -7.65
N ILE A 140 19.74 6.17 -7.88
CA ILE A 140 20.12 5.25 -6.79
C ILE A 140 21.51 5.54 -6.23
N ASN A 141 22.47 5.96 -7.07
CA ASN A 141 23.83 6.31 -6.67
C ASN A 141 24.02 7.83 -6.50
N ALA A 142 22.97 8.53 -6.08
CA ALA A 142 23.03 9.96 -5.77
C ALA A 142 23.98 10.23 -4.59
N ALA A 143 24.70 11.35 -4.65
CA ALA A 143 25.63 11.76 -3.60
C ALA A 143 24.91 12.53 -2.48
N GLU A 144 25.64 12.83 -1.40
CA GLU A 144 25.15 13.75 -0.36
C GLU A 144 24.73 15.10 -0.97
N GLY A 145 23.56 15.59 -0.56
CA GLY A 145 23.02 16.87 -1.01
C GLY A 145 22.25 16.82 -2.34
N ASP A 146 22.41 15.73 -3.12
CA ASP A 146 21.65 15.53 -4.35
C ASP A 146 20.17 15.29 -4.05
N VAL A 147 19.32 15.70 -5.00
CA VAL A 147 17.88 15.44 -4.95
C VAL A 147 17.59 14.11 -5.61
N ILE A 148 16.92 13.22 -4.90
CA ILE A 148 16.34 12.00 -5.45
C ILE A 148 14.83 12.16 -5.60
N THR A 149 14.26 11.44 -6.56
CA THR A 149 12.81 11.24 -6.68
C THR A 149 12.47 9.80 -6.28
N ILE A 150 11.52 9.65 -5.37
CA ILE A 150 10.97 8.38 -4.90
C ILE A 150 9.62 8.18 -5.58
N TYR A 151 9.41 7.00 -6.16
CA TYR A 151 8.19 6.62 -6.88
C TYR A 151 7.43 5.55 -6.10
N GLY A 152 6.10 5.64 -6.10
CA GLY A 152 5.25 4.71 -5.37
C GLY A 152 3.79 5.11 -5.38
N ASN A 153 3.05 4.77 -4.33
CA ASN A 153 1.64 5.12 -4.18
C ASN A 153 1.32 5.47 -2.72
N TYR A 154 0.23 6.23 -2.56
CA TYR A 154 -0.37 6.62 -1.29
C TYR A 154 0.51 7.50 -0.39
N PHE A 155 1.34 8.35 -1.01
CA PHE A 155 2.21 9.30 -0.33
C PHE A 155 1.46 10.56 0.13
N LEU A 156 0.39 10.38 0.90
CA LEU A 156 -0.29 11.48 1.60
C LEU A 156 0.52 11.85 2.85
N ASP A 157 0.86 13.14 2.99
CA ASP A 157 1.63 13.71 4.09
C ASP A 157 2.84 12.85 4.52
N PRO A 158 3.76 12.53 3.59
CA PRO A 158 4.77 11.52 3.82
C PRO A 158 5.88 12.01 4.76
N ILE A 159 6.32 11.13 5.64
CA ILE A 159 7.58 11.26 6.39
C ILE A 159 8.61 10.34 5.74
N VAL A 160 9.72 10.90 5.28
CA VAL A 160 10.80 10.15 4.63
C VAL A 160 11.99 10.01 5.58
N LYS A 161 12.55 8.80 5.66
CA LYS A 161 13.82 8.53 6.33
C LYS A 161 14.81 7.88 5.39
N VAL A 162 16.08 8.23 5.55
CA VAL A 162 17.23 7.56 4.94
C VAL A 162 18.02 6.88 6.06
N GLY A 163 17.98 5.55 6.09
CA GLY A 163 18.39 4.78 7.27
C GLY A 163 17.53 5.16 8.48
N THR A 164 18.15 5.78 9.48
CA THR A 164 17.45 6.24 10.68
C THR A 164 17.15 7.74 10.68
N GLU A 165 17.73 8.50 9.74
CA GLU A 165 17.63 9.96 9.70
C GLU A 165 16.37 10.40 8.97
N THR A 166 15.56 11.25 9.60
CA THR A 166 14.41 11.89 8.94
C THR A 166 14.88 13.04 8.07
N VAL A 167 14.49 13.04 6.81
CA VAL A 167 14.86 14.06 5.82
C VAL A 167 13.67 14.95 5.45
N PRO A 168 13.88 16.25 5.20
CA PRO A 168 12.80 17.13 4.80
C PRO A 168 12.30 16.81 3.39
N VAL A 169 10.97 16.74 3.25
CA VAL A 169 10.31 16.59 1.94
C VAL A 169 10.31 17.94 1.22
N ILE A 170 10.86 17.97 0.01
CA ILE A 170 10.88 19.16 -0.86
C ILE A 170 9.52 19.33 -1.52
N SER A 171 8.97 18.24 -2.05
CA SER A 171 7.66 18.18 -2.68
C SER A 171 7.15 16.74 -2.67
N SER A 172 5.84 16.56 -2.59
CA SER A 172 5.20 15.25 -2.72
C SER A 172 3.87 15.34 -3.48
N THR A 173 3.59 14.32 -4.27
CA THR A 173 2.26 13.95 -4.74
C THR A 173 1.90 12.59 -4.14
N LEU A 174 0.74 12.02 -4.47
CA LEU A 174 0.40 10.66 -4.01
C LEU A 174 1.32 9.57 -4.58
N THR A 175 2.07 9.84 -5.64
CA THR A 175 2.89 8.85 -6.35
C THR A 175 4.36 9.19 -6.44
N GLU A 176 4.76 10.42 -6.10
CA GLU A 176 6.14 10.89 -6.19
C GLU A 176 6.53 11.72 -4.97
N ILE A 177 7.75 11.54 -4.46
CA ILE A 177 8.33 12.38 -3.41
C ILE A 177 9.74 12.82 -3.82
N LYS A 178 10.07 14.09 -3.60
CA LYS A 178 11.44 14.62 -3.79
C LYS A 178 12.06 14.96 -2.45
N VAL A 179 13.26 14.45 -2.20
CA VAL A 179 14.05 14.70 -0.98
C VAL A 179 15.51 14.93 -1.34
N LYS A 180 16.26 15.60 -0.46
CA LYS A 180 17.73 15.64 -0.55
C LYS A 180 18.32 14.49 0.25
N LEU A 181 19.35 13.85 -0.29
CA LEU A 181 20.09 12.84 0.47
C LEU A 181 20.95 13.49 1.56
N PRO A 182 20.92 12.96 2.79
CA PRO A 182 21.74 13.45 3.89
C PRO A 182 23.17 12.88 3.79
N ALA A 183 24.06 13.40 4.63
CA ALA A 183 25.40 12.84 4.81
C ALA A 183 25.32 11.38 5.29
N GLY A 184 26.16 10.51 4.73
CA GLY A 184 26.17 9.08 5.13
C GLY A 184 24.97 8.27 4.64
N ALA A 185 24.25 8.76 3.62
CA ALA A 185 23.16 8.03 2.96
C ALA A 185 23.62 6.76 2.24
N ASP A 186 24.90 6.65 1.88
CA ASP A 186 25.47 5.49 1.21
C ASP A 186 25.13 4.19 1.97
N LYS A 187 24.65 3.19 1.22
CA LYS A 187 24.24 1.87 1.73
C LYS A 187 23.13 1.94 2.78
N LYS A 188 22.29 2.98 2.73
CA LYS A 188 21.07 3.08 3.54
C LYS A 188 19.82 2.87 2.69
N TYR A 189 18.83 2.23 3.29
CA TYR A 189 17.49 2.10 2.72
C TYR A 189 16.69 3.37 2.97
N ILE A 190 15.71 3.63 2.10
CA ILE A 190 14.81 4.76 2.21
C ILE A 190 13.46 4.22 2.66
N SER A 191 12.86 4.83 3.68
CA SER A 191 11.50 4.48 4.10
C SER A 191 10.57 5.68 3.99
N VAL A 192 9.36 5.45 3.50
CA VAL A 192 8.29 6.43 3.43
C VAL A 192 7.16 5.99 4.34
N THR A 193 6.70 6.89 5.21
CA THR A 193 5.62 6.63 6.16
C THR A 193 4.48 7.61 5.94
N ASN A 194 3.25 7.10 5.90
CA ASN A 194 2.04 7.90 6.09
C ASN A 194 1.34 7.45 7.39
N ILE A 195 0.18 8.02 7.72
CA ILE A 195 -0.57 7.65 8.94
C ILE A 195 -1.02 6.19 9.00
N SER A 196 -1.00 5.47 7.89
CA SER A 196 -1.47 4.08 7.74
C SER A 196 -0.34 3.06 7.68
N GLY A 197 0.92 3.49 7.65
CA GLY A 197 2.06 2.57 7.71
C GLY A 197 3.32 3.08 7.01
N THR A 198 4.29 2.18 6.91
CA THR A 198 5.62 2.44 6.34
C THR A 198 5.92 1.48 5.20
N ALA A 199 6.48 2.00 4.11
CA ALA A 199 7.09 1.21 3.05
C ALA A 199 8.58 1.53 2.97
N THR A 200 9.40 0.51 2.71
CA THR A 200 10.86 0.64 2.63
C THR A 200 11.32 0.26 1.23
N SER A 201 12.33 0.96 0.72
CA SER A 201 12.95 0.64 -0.56
C SER A 201 13.52 -0.76 -0.55
N THR A 202 13.38 -1.47 -1.66
CA THR A 202 13.99 -2.80 -1.85
C THR A 202 15.51 -2.71 -1.90
N TYR A 203 16.03 -1.58 -2.38
CA TYR A 203 17.44 -1.36 -2.64
C TYR A 203 17.96 -0.18 -1.84
N ALA A 204 19.22 -0.27 -1.42
CA ALA A 204 19.90 0.80 -0.71
C ALA A 204 20.56 1.78 -1.69
N VAL A 205 20.69 3.03 -1.25
CA VAL A 205 21.44 4.08 -1.96
C VAL A 205 22.88 3.61 -2.21
N GLY A 206 23.43 3.93 -3.38
CA GLY A 206 24.82 3.67 -3.74
C GLY A 206 25.12 2.22 -4.18
N THR A 207 24.09 1.38 -4.38
CA THR A 207 24.28 -0.05 -4.67
C THR A 207 24.16 -0.44 -6.14
N ALA A 208 24.04 0.48 -7.09
CA ALA A 208 23.94 0.12 -8.51
C ALA A 208 25.28 0.06 -9.24
N LEU A 209 25.34 -0.89 -10.18
CA LEU A 209 26.32 -1.00 -11.26
C LEU A 209 25.73 -0.44 -12.57
N PHE A 210 24.42 -0.61 -12.76
CA PHE A 210 23.62 0.03 -13.79
C PHE A 210 22.24 0.39 -13.21
N ASP A 211 21.89 1.68 -13.28
CA ASP A 211 20.56 2.23 -13.01
C ASP A 211 20.44 3.56 -13.74
N ASP A 212 19.67 3.59 -14.82
CA ASP A 212 19.61 4.62 -15.86
C ASP A 212 20.93 4.94 -16.60
N VAL A 213 22.04 4.81 -15.90
CA VAL A 213 23.40 5.04 -16.33
C VAL A 213 24.28 3.91 -15.78
N ALA A 214 25.36 3.63 -16.49
CA ALA A 214 26.36 2.66 -16.04
C ALA A 214 27.35 3.32 -15.07
N TYR A 215 27.76 2.58 -14.05
CA TYR A 215 28.76 2.97 -13.07
C TYR A 215 29.99 2.06 -13.16
N TYR A 216 31.14 2.57 -12.70
CA TYR A 216 32.40 1.81 -12.57
C TYR A 216 32.88 1.10 -13.84
N GLY A 217 32.51 1.60 -15.03
CA GLY A 217 32.91 1.03 -16.32
C GLY A 217 32.12 -0.21 -16.74
N PHE A 218 31.03 -0.56 -16.05
CA PHE A 218 30.15 -1.67 -16.43
C PHE A 218 29.14 -1.23 -17.50
N THR A 219 29.66 -0.91 -18.68
CA THR A 219 28.87 -0.55 -19.86
C THR A 219 28.62 -1.75 -20.77
N PHE A 220 27.63 -1.61 -21.65
CA PHE A 220 27.42 -2.52 -22.78
C PHE A 220 27.79 -1.77 -24.06
N PRO A 221 28.80 -2.22 -24.82
CA PRO A 221 29.17 -1.59 -26.08
C PRO A 221 28.04 -1.60 -27.12
N ALA A 222 27.99 -0.56 -27.96
CA ALA A 222 26.94 -0.40 -28.97
C ALA A 222 26.87 -1.55 -30.00
N TRP A 223 27.96 -2.28 -30.24
CA TRP A 223 27.97 -3.44 -31.15
C TRP A 223 27.12 -4.61 -30.64
N ASN A 224 26.69 -4.58 -29.36
CA ASN A 224 25.69 -5.51 -28.85
C ASN A 224 24.31 -5.28 -29.47
N ASN A 225 24.04 -4.16 -30.14
CA ASN A 225 22.73 -3.82 -30.71
C ASN A 225 21.58 -3.90 -29.68
N HIS A 226 21.84 -3.46 -28.44
CA HIS A 226 20.82 -3.24 -27.42
C HIS A 226 20.25 -1.82 -27.51
N THR A 227 19.09 -1.62 -26.91
CA THR A 227 18.43 -0.32 -26.79
C THR A 227 18.13 -0.03 -25.32
N TYR A 228 17.83 1.23 -25.00
CA TYR A 228 17.29 1.62 -23.69
C TYR A 228 15.83 2.01 -23.86
N GLU A 229 14.95 1.51 -22.99
CA GLU A 229 13.51 1.80 -22.99
C GLU A 229 13.10 2.43 -21.65
N SER A 230 12.11 3.33 -21.68
CA SER A 230 11.68 4.12 -20.51
C SER A 230 10.31 3.74 -19.95
N GLU A 231 9.71 2.66 -20.44
CA GLU A 231 8.38 2.22 -20.01
C GLU A 231 8.50 0.99 -19.10
N ALA A 232 7.86 1.06 -17.92
CA ALA A 232 7.78 -0.05 -16.99
C ALA A 232 9.15 -0.66 -16.63
N SER A 233 10.11 0.19 -16.27
CA SER A 233 11.40 -0.18 -15.65
C SER A 233 11.16 -0.66 -14.21
N GLU A 234 12.06 -1.51 -13.70
CA GLU A 234 11.96 -2.06 -12.34
C GLU A 234 12.55 -1.11 -11.31
N GLN A 235 13.67 -0.46 -11.65
CA GLN A 235 14.31 0.60 -10.88
C GLN A 235 14.59 1.78 -11.80
N GLY A 236 14.64 2.99 -11.24
CA GLY A 236 14.94 4.16 -12.06
C GLY A 236 13.86 4.45 -13.11
N LEU A 237 14.30 4.89 -14.28
CA LEU A 237 13.46 5.35 -15.38
C LEU A 237 13.66 4.54 -16.65
N ILE A 238 14.83 3.94 -16.88
CA ILE A 238 15.16 3.21 -18.10
C ILE A 238 15.77 1.85 -17.81
N HIS A 239 15.51 0.91 -18.71
CA HIS A 239 16.11 -0.43 -18.69
C HIS A 239 16.69 -0.79 -20.05
N ILE A 240 17.56 -1.80 -20.08
CA ILE A 240 18.17 -2.31 -21.29
C ILE A 240 17.24 -3.31 -21.96
N LYS A 241 17.08 -3.24 -23.27
CA LYS A 241 16.40 -4.25 -24.08
C LYS A 241 17.32 -4.80 -25.14
N LYS A 242 17.31 -6.13 -25.29
CA LYS A 242 18.07 -6.81 -26.33
C LYS A 242 17.32 -8.04 -26.83
N LYS A 243 17.11 -8.06 -28.15
CA LYS A 243 16.69 -9.24 -28.89
C LYS A 243 17.90 -10.13 -29.17
N MET A 244 17.87 -11.37 -28.70
CA MET A 244 18.97 -12.34 -28.77
C MET A 244 18.52 -13.60 -29.50
N ALA A 245 19.23 -13.97 -30.57
CA ALA A 245 19.05 -15.27 -31.19
C ALA A 245 19.39 -16.41 -30.21
N ALA A 246 19.12 -17.66 -30.60
CA ALA A 246 19.55 -18.81 -29.83
C ALA A 246 21.08 -18.74 -29.58
N TRP A 247 21.49 -18.85 -28.31
CA TRP A 247 22.90 -18.81 -27.87
C TRP A 247 23.63 -17.47 -28.04
N ASP A 248 22.94 -16.45 -28.56
CA ASP A 248 23.46 -15.08 -28.67
C ASP A 248 23.62 -14.43 -27.29
N ASN A 249 24.38 -13.34 -27.21
CA ASN A 249 24.72 -12.70 -25.96
C ASN A 249 24.68 -11.16 -26.03
N MET A 250 24.60 -10.56 -24.85
CA MET A 250 24.88 -9.15 -24.59
C MET A 250 26.08 -9.08 -23.66
N GLN A 251 27.25 -8.79 -24.23
CA GLN A 251 28.51 -8.78 -23.52
C GLN A 251 28.81 -7.39 -22.98
N GLY A 252 29.06 -7.30 -21.68
CA GLY A 252 29.55 -6.10 -21.02
C GLY A 252 31.03 -5.85 -21.31
N ASP A 253 31.46 -4.63 -21.06
CA ASP A 253 32.88 -4.27 -21.07
C ASP A 253 33.66 -4.97 -19.95
N TRP A 254 34.98 -4.98 -20.11
CA TRP A 254 35.91 -5.43 -19.09
C TRP A 254 36.37 -4.24 -18.27
N SER A 255 35.96 -4.18 -17.01
CA SER A 255 36.39 -3.19 -16.03
C SER A 255 36.97 -3.90 -14.80
N TRP A 256 37.46 -3.20 -13.79
CA TRP A 256 37.89 -3.82 -12.54
C TRP A 256 37.29 -3.07 -11.35
N TYR A 257 36.56 -3.78 -10.50
CA TYR A 257 35.98 -3.23 -9.28
C TYR A 257 36.08 -4.24 -8.13
N ASP A 258 36.94 -3.96 -7.16
CA ASP A 258 37.28 -4.82 -6.01
C ASP A 258 36.75 -4.27 -4.68
N GLN A 259 36.04 -3.15 -4.68
CA GLN A 259 35.41 -2.57 -3.49
C GLN A 259 34.10 -3.28 -3.13
N ILE A 260 34.14 -4.62 -3.06
CA ILE A 260 32.95 -5.46 -2.84
C ILE A 260 32.80 -5.99 -1.41
N ALA A 261 33.67 -5.53 -0.50
CA ALA A 261 33.75 -6.04 0.86
C ALA A 261 32.46 -5.86 1.69
N ASP A 262 31.62 -4.89 1.37
CA ASP A 262 30.35 -4.64 2.09
C ASP A 262 29.17 -5.43 1.51
N TYR A 263 29.39 -6.16 0.43
CA TYR A 263 28.36 -6.87 -0.31
C TYR A 263 28.51 -8.38 -0.15
N LYS A 264 27.41 -9.10 -0.29
CA LYS A 264 27.38 -10.58 -0.31
C LYS A 264 27.20 -11.16 -1.71
N GLY A 265 26.92 -10.32 -2.71
CA GLY A 265 26.62 -10.75 -4.06
C GLY A 265 26.24 -9.59 -4.98
N ILE A 266 25.78 -9.96 -6.18
CA ILE A 266 25.12 -9.06 -7.14
C ILE A 266 23.64 -9.40 -7.29
N ARG A 267 22.87 -8.40 -7.70
CA ARG A 267 21.50 -8.53 -8.16
C ARG A 267 21.36 -8.03 -9.59
N LEU A 268 20.34 -8.52 -10.27
CA LEU A 268 19.84 -8.00 -11.54
C LEU A 268 18.38 -8.37 -11.71
N SER A 269 17.62 -7.48 -12.32
CA SER A 269 16.20 -7.67 -12.60
C SER A 269 16.02 -7.96 -14.09
N VAL A 270 15.24 -9.00 -14.41
CA VAL A 270 15.05 -9.45 -15.80
C VAL A 270 13.59 -9.82 -16.05
N LYS A 271 13.07 -9.40 -17.21
CA LYS A 271 11.87 -9.95 -17.84
C LYS A 271 12.16 -10.28 -19.31
N ALA A 272 11.28 -11.06 -19.94
CA ALA A 272 11.41 -11.41 -21.35
C ALA A 272 10.05 -11.36 -22.08
N ASP A 273 10.07 -11.18 -23.40
CA ASP A 273 8.84 -11.20 -24.22
C ASP A 273 8.13 -12.57 -24.17
N SER A 274 8.89 -13.64 -23.90
CA SER A 274 8.37 -14.99 -23.67
C SER A 274 9.15 -15.67 -22.54
N PRO A 275 8.51 -16.54 -21.73
CA PRO A 275 9.23 -17.29 -20.70
C PRO A 275 10.42 -18.06 -21.28
N GLY A 276 11.57 -18.00 -20.62
CA GLY A 276 12.81 -18.52 -21.17
C GLY A 276 13.92 -18.66 -20.14
N THR A 277 15.15 -18.82 -20.62
CA THR A 277 16.33 -18.95 -19.76
C THR A 277 17.41 -17.97 -20.20
N LEU A 278 17.87 -17.16 -19.27
CA LEU A 278 19.00 -16.25 -19.47
C LEU A 278 20.13 -16.67 -18.53
N LYS A 279 21.35 -16.72 -19.04
CA LYS A 279 22.53 -17.02 -18.23
C LYS A 279 23.27 -15.74 -17.88
N LEU A 280 23.68 -15.62 -16.63
CA LEU A 280 24.69 -14.64 -16.22
C LEU A 280 26.10 -15.25 -16.39
N CYS A 281 26.84 -14.75 -17.39
CA CYS A 281 28.28 -14.97 -17.52
C CYS A 281 29.00 -13.91 -16.67
N PHE A 282 29.54 -14.32 -15.52
CA PHE A 282 30.17 -13.43 -14.55
C PHE A 282 31.70 -13.57 -14.61
N ASN A 283 32.42 -12.45 -14.69
CA ASN A 283 33.89 -12.40 -14.79
C ASN A 283 34.47 -13.32 -15.88
N GLY A 284 33.75 -13.46 -17.00
CA GLY A 284 34.16 -14.32 -18.11
C GLY A 284 34.00 -15.82 -17.87
N ASP A 285 33.33 -16.25 -16.80
CA ASP A 285 32.94 -17.65 -16.62
C ASP A 285 31.75 -17.98 -17.55
N TRP A 286 32.05 -18.65 -18.67
CA TRP A 286 31.07 -19.09 -19.66
C TRP A 286 30.52 -20.49 -19.41
N SER A 287 30.89 -21.15 -18.31
CA SER A 287 30.38 -22.48 -17.97
C SER A 287 28.85 -22.51 -17.82
N GLU A 288 28.26 -23.71 -17.83
CA GLU A 288 26.80 -23.90 -17.71
C GLU A 288 26.30 -23.75 -16.26
N ARG A 289 26.49 -22.56 -15.70
CA ARG A 289 26.04 -22.16 -14.35
C ARG A 289 25.25 -20.85 -14.42
N ASN A 290 24.69 -20.41 -13.28
CA ASN A 290 24.01 -19.11 -13.15
C ASN A 290 22.85 -18.90 -14.15
N MET A 291 22.08 -19.97 -14.38
CA MET A 291 20.89 -19.94 -15.24
C MET A 291 19.72 -19.31 -14.48
N MET A 292 19.07 -18.35 -15.12
CA MET A 292 17.89 -17.66 -14.61
C MET A 292 16.67 -18.09 -15.41
N THR A 293 15.65 -18.61 -14.74
CA THR A 293 14.34 -18.85 -15.34
C THR A 293 13.58 -17.53 -15.39
N VAL A 294 13.47 -16.94 -16.57
CA VAL A 294 12.91 -15.60 -16.77
C VAL A 294 11.45 -15.71 -17.23
N THR A 295 10.58 -14.88 -16.65
CA THR A 295 9.15 -14.78 -17.03
C THR A 295 8.87 -13.46 -17.76
N THR A 296 7.59 -13.21 -18.09
CA THR A 296 7.15 -11.97 -18.74
C THR A 296 7.03 -10.78 -17.78
N GLY A 297 7.00 -11.03 -16.47
CA GLY A 297 7.12 -9.99 -15.44
C GLY A 297 8.56 -9.81 -14.99
N TRP A 298 8.88 -8.69 -14.35
CA TRP A 298 10.18 -8.48 -13.72
C TRP A 298 10.41 -9.50 -12.61
N ASN A 299 11.57 -10.15 -12.64
CA ASN A 299 12.06 -10.99 -11.56
C ASN A 299 13.47 -10.53 -11.21
N THR A 300 13.74 -10.34 -9.92
CA THR A 300 15.09 -10.02 -9.44
C THR A 300 15.80 -11.30 -9.05
N PHE A 301 16.99 -11.50 -9.62
CA PHE A 301 17.89 -12.60 -9.32
C PHE A 301 19.05 -12.08 -8.49
N GLU A 302 19.38 -12.77 -7.40
CA GLU A 302 20.56 -12.49 -6.59
C GLU A 302 21.53 -13.66 -6.71
N PHE A 303 22.82 -13.36 -6.85
CA PHE A 303 23.90 -14.34 -6.86
C PHE A 303 24.92 -13.96 -5.80
N THR A 304 25.14 -14.86 -4.85
CA THR A 304 26.16 -14.70 -3.82
C THR A 304 27.57 -14.82 -4.40
N TRP A 305 28.57 -14.27 -3.72
CA TRP A 305 29.97 -14.44 -4.14
C TRP A 305 30.39 -15.91 -4.20
N ALA A 306 29.86 -16.76 -3.31
CA ALA A 306 30.11 -18.20 -3.32
C ALA A 306 29.56 -18.85 -4.60
N GLU A 307 28.34 -18.52 -5.00
CA GLU A 307 27.72 -18.96 -6.26
C GLU A 307 28.43 -18.42 -7.50
N LEU A 308 29.24 -17.37 -7.34
CA LEU A 308 30.06 -16.77 -8.40
C LEU A 308 31.55 -17.14 -8.30
N GLY A 309 31.86 -18.27 -7.64
CA GLY A 309 33.22 -18.80 -7.60
C GLY A 309 34.12 -18.17 -6.53
N ASN A 310 33.51 -17.68 -5.44
CA ASN A 310 34.18 -16.90 -4.38
C ASN A 310 34.82 -15.63 -4.92
N ALA A 311 34.05 -14.88 -5.71
CA ALA A 311 34.50 -13.63 -6.32
C ALA A 311 35.03 -12.63 -5.27
N ASP A 312 36.20 -12.07 -5.54
CA ASP A 312 36.85 -10.98 -4.79
C ASP A 312 36.79 -9.63 -5.53
N HIS A 313 36.26 -9.63 -6.77
CA HIS A 313 36.02 -8.45 -7.59
C HIS A 313 34.90 -8.71 -8.62
N VAL A 314 34.39 -7.63 -9.22
CA VAL A 314 33.58 -7.67 -10.44
C VAL A 314 34.44 -7.14 -11.59
N GLN A 315 34.52 -7.90 -12.68
CA GLN A 315 35.30 -7.57 -13.87
C GLN A 315 34.45 -7.49 -15.13
N ASN A 316 33.45 -8.36 -15.24
CA ASN A 316 32.60 -8.45 -16.41
C ASN A 316 31.22 -9.00 -16.04
N ILE A 317 30.18 -8.39 -16.61
CA ILE A 317 28.80 -8.87 -16.54
C ILE A 317 28.30 -9.04 -17.96
N THR A 318 27.99 -10.27 -18.32
CA THR A 318 27.52 -10.63 -19.66
C THR A 318 26.30 -11.53 -19.54
N PHE A 319 25.36 -11.40 -20.47
CA PHE A 319 24.15 -12.20 -20.49
C PHE A 319 24.10 -13.04 -21.76
N GLN A 320 23.75 -14.32 -21.64
CA GLN A 320 23.61 -15.22 -22.79
C GLN A 320 22.21 -15.83 -22.83
N ASN A 321 21.56 -15.79 -23.99
CA ASN A 321 20.29 -16.45 -24.20
C ASN A 321 20.48 -17.98 -24.24
N MET A 322 19.88 -18.67 -23.28
CA MET A 322 19.88 -20.13 -23.17
C MET A 322 18.47 -20.72 -23.30
N SER A 323 17.52 -19.94 -23.81
CA SER A 323 16.13 -20.36 -23.97
C SER A 323 16.03 -21.51 -24.96
N LYS A 324 15.19 -22.49 -24.64
CA LYS A 324 14.95 -23.69 -25.47
C LYS A 324 13.46 -23.94 -25.68
N ASN A 325 13.11 -24.53 -26.81
CA ASN A 325 11.78 -25.09 -27.03
C ASN A 325 11.61 -26.43 -26.29
N ALA A 326 10.42 -27.03 -26.38
CA ALA A 326 10.13 -28.34 -25.77
C ALA A 326 10.96 -29.50 -26.35
N ALA A 327 11.50 -29.37 -27.57
CA ALA A 327 12.40 -30.35 -28.18
C ALA A 327 13.87 -30.17 -27.75
N GLY A 328 14.20 -29.10 -27.02
CA GLY A 328 15.54 -28.77 -26.56
C GLY A 328 16.36 -27.89 -27.52
N ASP A 329 15.79 -27.47 -28.65
CA ASP A 329 16.46 -26.56 -29.57
C ASP A 329 16.48 -25.14 -29.00
N GLY A 330 17.60 -24.44 -29.18
CA GLY A 330 17.72 -23.05 -28.78
C GLY A 330 16.72 -22.16 -29.54
N VAL A 331 16.11 -21.21 -28.85
CA VAL A 331 15.14 -20.26 -29.42
C VAL A 331 15.54 -18.82 -29.18
N GLU A 332 15.20 -17.97 -30.13
CA GLU A 332 15.30 -16.51 -30.00
C GLU A 332 14.36 -15.99 -28.90
N ASN A 333 14.80 -14.96 -28.18
CA ASN A 333 13.96 -14.24 -27.23
C ASN A 333 14.42 -12.79 -27.09
N THR A 334 13.55 -11.92 -26.60
CA THR A 334 13.89 -10.54 -26.23
C THR A 334 13.94 -10.45 -24.73
N PHE A 335 15.05 -9.97 -24.19
CA PHE A 335 15.23 -9.76 -22.76
C PHE A 335 15.29 -8.28 -22.44
N HIS A 336 14.70 -7.94 -21.31
CA HIS A 336 14.75 -6.64 -20.68
C HIS A 336 15.51 -6.80 -19.36
N ILE A 337 16.54 -5.99 -19.15
CA ILE A 337 17.47 -6.12 -18.03
C ILE A 337 17.59 -4.76 -17.35
N ASP A 338 17.48 -4.76 -16.03
CA ASP A 338 17.49 -3.57 -15.21
C ASP A 338 18.12 -3.84 -13.84
N ASN A 339 18.35 -2.79 -13.05
CA ASN A 339 18.75 -2.84 -11.64
C ASN A 339 19.95 -3.78 -11.40
N ILE A 340 20.97 -3.67 -12.25
CA ILE A 340 22.22 -4.42 -12.04
C ILE A 340 22.94 -3.73 -10.90
N GLY A 341 23.22 -4.45 -9.81
CA GLY A 341 23.79 -3.84 -8.62
C GLY A 341 24.31 -4.85 -7.63
N PHE A 342 24.71 -4.36 -6.47
CA PHE A 342 25.18 -5.18 -5.36
C PHE A 342 24.07 -5.49 -4.37
N VAL A 343 24.26 -6.60 -3.64
CA VAL A 343 23.43 -6.96 -2.49
C VAL A 343 24.24 -6.76 -1.23
N LEU A 344 23.76 -5.90 -0.32
CA LEU A 344 24.39 -5.67 0.98
C LEU A 344 24.43 -6.94 1.84
N LYS A 345 25.46 -7.04 2.68
CA LYS A 345 25.62 -8.13 3.65
C LYS A 345 24.46 -8.23 4.64
#